data_AF-A0A2I9DR97-F1
#
_entry.id   AF-A0A2I9DR97-F1
#
_cell.length_a   1.000
_cell.length_b   1.000
_cell.length_c   1.000
_cell.angle_alpha   90.00
_cell.angle_beta   90.00
_cell.angle_gamma   90.00
#
_symmetry.space_group_name_H-M   'P 1'
#
loop_
_entity.id
_entity.type
_entity.pdbx_description
1 polymer ?
#
loop_
_entity_poly.entity_id
_entity_poly.type
_entity_poly.pdbx_seq_one_letter_code
_entity_poly.pdbx_strand_id
1 'polypeptide(L)'
;MDGEGQVIARGRNRLGEPRGVAGVISGHELAHAEINALLDLPHTEPPEVRTWTLLTTVQPCPQCAGAVAMSGLRALEYAAPDPWAGSTHILTHDPYVSRKGIRVGQAPEAVQRLALRLALVGFLGEGYHPDSPFLKTFTEYVEDWAHAARLHEAGTLRTLRDRGAGLDEVLEVLA
;
A
#
# COMPACT_ATOMS: atom_id res chain seq x y z
N MET A 1 -0.80 -0.20 13.33
CA MET A 1 -0.82 0.63 14.55
C MET A 1 -1.70 -0.04 15.58
N ASP A 2 -1.37 0.12 16.85
CA ASP A 2 -2.22 -0.37 17.94
C ASP A 2 -3.45 0.55 18.18
N GLY A 3 -4.24 0.24 19.21
CA GLY A 3 -5.42 1.03 19.59
C GLY A 3 -5.10 2.43 20.13
N GLU A 4 -3.84 2.71 20.47
CA GLU A 4 -3.35 4.01 20.94
C GLU A 4 -2.69 4.82 19.82
N GLY A 5 -2.68 4.30 18.59
CA GLY A 5 -2.07 4.92 17.43
C GLY A 5 -0.56 4.75 17.33
N GLN A 6 0.06 3.87 18.13
CA GLN A 6 1.49 3.61 18.04
C GLN A 6 1.82 2.67 16.88
N VAL A 7 2.92 2.93 16.18
CA VAL A 7 3.39 2.05 15.11
C VAL A 7 4.20 0.89 15.69
N ILE A 8 3.53 -0.25 15.84
CA ILE A 8 4.08 -1.47 16.44
C ILE A 8 4.72 -2.46 15.45
N ALA A 9 4.47 -2.28 14.14
CA ALA A 9 5.03 -3.12 13.08
C ALA A 9 5.09 -2.34 11.77
N ARG A 10 6.02 -2.69 10.88
CA ARG A 10 6.20 -2.04 9.56
C ARG A 10 6.52 -3.06 8.48
N GLY A 11 6.08 -2.78 7.26
CA GLY A 11 6.40 -3.57 6.08
C GLY A 11 6.57 -2.69 4.85
N ARG A 12 7.30 -3.20 3.86
CA ARG A 12 7.40 -2.62 2.52
C ARG A 12 7.41 -3.72 1.46
N ASN A 13 7.06 -3.35 0.24
CA ASN A 13 7.19 -4.26 -0.91
C ASN A 13 8.68 -4.63 -1.09
N ARG A 14 8.93 -5.92 -1.34
CA ARG A 14 10.26 -6.51 -1.54
C ARG A 14 10.30 -7.47 -2.73
N LEU A 15 9.42 -7.28 -3.72
CA LEU A 15 9.36 -8.13 -4.92
C LEU A 15 10.67 -8.11 -5.70
N GLY A 16 11.24 -6.92 -5.92
CA GLY A 16 12.49 -6.72 -6.68
C GLY A 16 13.78 -7.01 -5.90
N GLU A 17 13.69 -7.58 -4.70
CA GLU A 17 14.86 -7.90 -3.87
C GLU A 17 15.33 -9.35 -4.08
N PRO A 18 16.59 -9.70 -3.73
CA PRO A 18 17.02 -11.09 -3.69
C PRO A 18 16.12 -11.95 -2.81
N ARG A 19 15.89 -13.21 -3.20
CA ARG A 19 15.02 -14.12 -2.46
C ARG A 19 15.56 -14.41 -1.06
N GLY A 20 14.73 -14.21 -0.05
CA GLY A 20 15.09 -14.43 1.35
C GLY A 20 13.89 -14.57 2.28
N VAL A 21 14.09 -15.31 3.38
CA VAL A 21 13.11 -15.53 4.46
C VAL A 21 13.82 -15.37 5.80
N ALA A 22 13.59 -14.26 6.48
CA ALA A 22 14.21 -13.95 7.78
C ALA A 22 13.37 -12.90 8.54
N GLY A 23 12.30 -13.35 9.19
CA GLY A 23 11.29 -12.46 9.81
C GLY A 23 10.37 -11.80 8.78
N VAL A 24 10.91 -11.35 7.65
CA VAL A 24 10.19 -10.89 6.47
C VAL A 24 10.50 -11.78 5.26
N ILE A 25 9.73 -11.64 4.19
CA ILE A 25 9.94 -12.32 2.91
C ILE A 25 10.29 -11.30 1.80
N SER A 26 11.10 -11.76 0.84
CA SER A 26 11.65 -10.96 -0.27
C SER A 26 11.84 -11.83 -1.52
N GLY A 27 11.89 -11.21 -2.70
CA GLY A 27 12.13 -11.92 -3.98
C GLY A 27 11.09 -13.00 -4.28
N HIS A 28 9.83 -12.73 -3.93
CA HIS A 28 8.70 -13.64 -4.10
C HIS A 28 7.40 -12.85 -4.25
N GLU A 29 6.47 -13.31 -5.10
CA GLU A 29 5.10 -12.79 -5.22
C GLU A 29 4.35 -12.52 -3.89
N LEU A 30 4.71 -13.22 -2.80
CA LEU A 30 4.10 -13.01 -1.49
C LEU A 30 4.64 -11.74 -0.78
N ALA A 31 5.76 -11.18 -1.23
CA ALA A 31 6.55 -10.17 -0.53
C ALA A 31 6.02 -8.73 -0.65
N HIS A 32 4.71 -8.59 -0.46
CA HIS A 32 4.02 -7.29 -0.41
C HIS A 32 4.21 -6.60 0.95
N ALA A 33 3.97 -5.29 0.98
CA ALA A 33 4.14 -4.47 2.16
C ALA A 33 3.25 -4.95 3.32
N GLU A 34 1.99 -5.27 3.05
CA GLU A 34 1.03 -5.73 4.05
C GLU A 34 1.41 -7.10 4.62
N ILE A 35 1.87 -8.02 3.78
CA ILE A 35 2.34 -9.33 4.24
C ILE A 35 3.55 -9.16 5.16
N ASN A 36 4.53 -8.37 4.74
CA ASN A 36 5.72 -8.12 5.55
C ASN A 36 5.39 -7.36 6.85
N ALA A 37 4.40 -6.46 6.84
CA ALA A 37 3.94 -5.78 8.06
C ALA A 37 3.23 -6.75 9.03
N LEU A 38 2.46 -7.72 8.51
CA LEU A 38 1.82 -8.76 9.32
C LEU A 38 2.82 -9.77 9.87
N LEU A 39 3.91 -10.07 9.14
CA LEU A 39 4.99 -10.94 9.61
C LEU A 39 5.84 -10.28 10.70
N ASP A 40 6.03 -8.95 10.62
CA ASP A 40 6.73 -8.14 11.62
C ASP A 40 5.89 -7.93 12.90
N LEU A 41 4.58 -8.22 12.84
CA LEU A 41 3.67 -8.03 13.95
C LEU A 41 3.93 -9.06 15.07
N PRO A 42 4.04 -8.62 16.35
CA PRO A 42 4.12 -9.57 17.45
C PRO A 42 2.86 -10.42 17.53
N HIS A 43 3.02 -11.67 17.97
CA HIS A 43 1.88 -12.53 18.23
C HIS A 43 1.09 -12.00 19.42
N THR A 44 -0.13 -11.55 19.17
CA THR A 44 -1.03 -10.98 20.17
C THR A 44 -2.44 -11.53 20.00
N GLU A 45 -3.04 -11.97 21.08
CA GLU A 45 -4.38 -12.56 21.08
C GLU A 45 -5.49 -11.49 21.27
N PRO A 46 -6.76 -11.82 20.92
CA PRO A 46 -7.89 -10.99 21.31
C PRO A 46 -8.01 -10.83 22.84
N PRO A 47 -8.53 -9.69 23.33
CA PRO A 47 -9.17 -8.63 22.55
C PRO A 47 -8.19 -7.62 21.95
N GLU A 48 -6.92 -7.60 22.37
CA GLU A 48 -5.97 -6.53 22.05
C GLU A 48 -5.73 -6.37 20.54
N VAL A 49 -5.39 -7.45 19.83
CA VAL A 49 -5.17 -7.44 18.37
C VAL A 49 -6.38 -6.92 17.58
N ARG A 50 -7.59 -7.00 18.15
CA ARG A 50 -8.82 -6.52 17.52
C ARG A 50 -8.99 -5.00 17.62
N THR A 51 -8.12 -4.30 18.36
CA THR A 51 -8.09 -2.83 18.40
C THR A 51 -7.21 -2.22 17.32
N TRP A 52 -6.42 -3.04 16.64
CA TRP A 52 -5.35 -2.59 15.75
C TRP A 52 -5.83 -2.29 14.32
N THR A 53 -5.11 -1.35 13.68
CA THR A 53 -5.36 -0.88 12.32
C THR A 53 -4.15 -1.11 11.43
N LEU A 54 -4.34 -1.71 10.26
CA LEU A 54 -3.33 -1.72 9.19
C LEU A 54 -3.48 -0.47 8.33
N LEU A 55 -2.40 0.30 8.18
CA LEU A 55 -2.33 1.42 7.25
C LEU A 55 -1.48 1.00 6.04
N THR A 56 -1.97 1.25 4.83
CA THR A 56 -1.23 0.95 3.58
C THR A 56 -1.32 2.10 2.58
N THR A 57 -0.28 2.28 1.78
CA THR A 57 -0.20 3.38 0.80
C THR A 57 -1.03 3.12 -0.45
N VAL A 58 -1.30 1.85 -0.78
CA VAL A 58 -2.11 1.45 -1.94
C VAL A 58 -3.15 0.45 -1.48
N GLN A 59 -4.34 0.49 -2.08
CA GLN A 59 -5.42 -0.42 -1.77
C GLN A 59 -4.96 -1.89 -1.89
N PRO A 60 -5.17 -2.72 -0.84
CA PRO A 60 -4.71 -4.10 -0.83
C PRO A 60 -5.24 -4.94 -1.99
N CYS A 61 -4.36 -5.73 -2.61
CA CYS A 61 -4.72 -6.78 -3.57
C CYS A 61 -5.43 -7.98 -2.88
N PRO A 62 -5.95 -8.99 -3.63
CA PRO A 62 -6.67 -10.12 -3.03
C PRO A 62 -5.84 -10.88 -1.99
N GLN A 63 -4.54 -11.06 -2.24
CA GLN A 63 -3.61 -11.73 -1.32
C GLN A 63 -3.53 -10.98 0.01
N CYS A 64 -3.28 -9.67 -0.04
CA CYS A 64 -3.12 -8.85 1.16
C CYS A 64 -4.46 -8.72 1.92
N ALA A 65 -5.57 -8.55 1.20
CA ALA A 65 -6.90 -8.54 1.81
C ALA A 65 -7.22 -9.88 2.52
N GLY A 66 -6.91 -11.02 1.87
CA GLY A 66 -7.06 -12.34 2.48
C GLY A 66 -6.20 -12.53 3.74
N ALA A 67 -4.95 -12.07 3.71
CA ALA A 67 -4.06 -12.13 4.87
C ALA A 67 -4.59 -11.28 6.04
N VAL A 68 -5.08 -10.07 5.77
CA VAL A 68 -5.71 -9.21 6.79
C VAL A 68 -6.94 -9.90 7.39
N ALA A 69 -7.77 -10.55 6.57
CA ALA A 69 -8.94 -11.30 7.03
C ALA A 69 -8.60 -12.45 8.01
N MET A 70 -7.37 -12.96 7.96
CA MET A 70 -6.87 -14.01 8.86
C MET A 70 -5.99 -13.49 10.01
N SER A 71 -5.54 -12.24 9.97
CA SER A 71 -4.57 -11.67 10.92
C SER A 71 -5.09 -11.40 12.33
N GLY A 72 -6.41 -11.32 12.53
CA GLY A 72 -7.01 -10.90 13.81
C GLY A 72 -7.27 -9.40 13.93
N LEU A 73 -6.68 -8.57 13.06
CA LEU A 73 -6.97 -7.12 12.98
C LEU A 73 -8.45 -6.86 12.68
N ARG A 74 -8.94 -5.65 13.03
CA ARG A 74 -10.33 -5.23 12.76
C ARG A 74 -10.46 -3.88 12.07
N ALA A 75 -9.35 -3.27 11.66
CA ALA A 75 -9.38 -2.06 10.85
C ALA A 75 -8.26 -2.08 9.81
N LEU A 76 -8.59 -1.54 8.63
CA LEU A 76 -7.67 -1.30 7.55
C LEU A 76 -7.99 0.06 6.93
N GLU A 77 -6.97 0.88 6.72
CA GLU A 77 -7.09 2.11 5.94
C GLU A 77 -6.05 2.11 4.82
N TYR A 78 -6.47 2.50 3.63
CA TYR A 78 -5.58 2.65 2.47
C TYR A 78 -5.61 4.06 1.92
N ALA A 79 -4.50 4.50 1.33
CA ALA A 79 -4.42 5.81 0.70
C ALA A 79 -4.84 5.76 -0.78
N ALA A 80 -3.96 5.30 -1.69
CA ALA A 80 -4.27 5.28 -3.11
C ALA A 80 -5.27 4.16 -3.45
N PRO A 81 -6.33 4.43 -4.23
CA PRO A 81 -7.13 3.36 -4.82
C PRO A 81 -6.30 2.54 -5.81
N ASP A 82 -6.61 1.25 -5.93
CA ASP A 82 -6.01 0.35 -6.92
C ASP A 82 -7.11 -0.20 -7.85
N PRO A 83 -7.35 0.45 -9.01
CA PRO A 83 -8.36 0.01 -9.97
C PRO A 83 -7.99 -1.29 -10.70
N TRP A 84 -6.77 -1.81 -10.54
CA TRP A 84 -6.36 -3.08 -11.14
C TRP A 84 -6.60 -4.28 -10.22
N ALA A 85 -6.02 -4.26 -9.02
CA ALA A 85 -6.07 -5.40 -8.10
C ALA A 85 -6.76 -5.08 -6.77
N GLY A 86 -7.20 -3.85 -6.54
CA GLY A 86 -7.82 -3.42 -5.28
C GLY A 86 -9.00 -4.29 -4.86
N SER A 87 -8.87 -4.98 -3.74
CA SER A 87 -9.78 -6.07 -3.34
C SER A 87 -10.24 -5.98 -1.89
N THR A 88 -10.31 -4.77 -1.34
CA THR A 88 -10.82 -4.56 0.03
C THR A 88 -12.27 -4.98 0.21
N HIS A 89 -13.05 -5.11 -0.88
CA HIS A 89 -14.41 -5.64 -0.84
C HIS A 89 -14.50 -7.07 -0.28
N ILE A 90 -13.43 -7.87 -0.38
CA ILE A 90 -13.35 -9.20 0.26
C ILE A 90 -13.57 -9.10 1.77
N LEU A 91 -13.10 -8.01 2.40
CA LEU A 91 -13.21 -7.82 3.85
C LEU A 91 -14.64 -7.53 4.30
N THR A 92 -15.50 -7.05 3.40
CA THR A 92 -16.83 -6.52 3.72
C THR A 92 -17.99 -7.29 3.08
N HIS A 93 -17.76 -7.98 1.95
CA HIS A 93 -18.81 -8.64 1.18
C HIS A 93 -18.75 -10.17 1.21
N ASP A 94 -17.57 -10.75 1.47
CA ASP A 94 -17.47 -12.22 1.57
C ASP A 94 -18.28 -12.73 2.80
N PRO A 95 -19.13 -13.76 2.66
CA PRO A 95 -20.01 -14.22 3.75
C PRO A 95 -19.28 -14.72 5.00
N TYR A 96 -18.07 -15.26 4.86
CA TYR A 96 -17.27 -15.71 6.00
C TYR A 96 -16.50 -14.54 6.62
N VAL A 97 -15.84 -13.73 5.79
CA VAL A 97 -14.97 -12.63 6.26
C VAL A 97 -15.77 -11.47 6.85
N SER A 98 -16.89 -11.09 6.22
CA SER A 98 -17.73 -9.96 6.67
C SER A 98 -18.20 -10.09 8.12
N ARG A 99 -18.47 -11.32 8.59
CA ARG A 99 -18.84 -11.63 9.98
C ARG A 99 -17.76 -11.25 11.01
N LYS A 100 -16.52 -11.06 10.56
CA LYS A 100 -15.42 -10.62 11.44
C LYS A 100 -15.55 -9.14 11.81
N GLY A 101 -16.33 -8.35 11.07
CA GLY A 101 -16.56 -6.93 11.36
C GLY A 101 -15.32 -6.07 11.15
N ILE A 102 -14.54 -6.35 10.10
CA ILE A 102 -13.34 -5.57 9.74
C ILE A 102 -13.80 -4.27 9.10
N ARG A 103 -13.36 -3.14 9.67
CA ARG A 103 -13.61 -1.80 9.11
C ARG A 103 -12.60 -1.50 8.02
N VAL A 104 -13.08 -0.98 6.90
CA VAL A 104 -12.24 -0.53 5.79
C VAL A 104 -12.48 0.97 5.60
N GLY A 105 -11.43 1.76 5.73
CA GLY A 105 -11.43 3.20 5.51
C GLY A 105 -10.49 3.62 4.39
N GLN A 106 -10.63 4.86 3.97
CA GLN A 106 -9.70 5.53 3.07
C GLN A 106 -9.04 6.69 3.81
N ALA A 107 -7.79 6.99 3.48
CA ALA A 107 -7.09 8.16 3.98
C ALA A 107 -7.78 9.46 3.50
N PRO A 108 -7.49 10.63 4.10
CA PRO A 108 -7.95 11.92 3.57
C PRO A 108 -7.55 12.11 2.09
N GLU A 109 -8.38 12.78 1.30
CA GLU A 109 -8.21 12.91 -0.16
C GLU A 109 -6.81 13.40 -0.57
N ALA A 110 -6.27 14.37 0.16
CA ALA A 110 -4.91 14.86 -0.06
C ALA A 110 -3.86 13.73 0.04
N VAL A 111 -3.99 12.85 1.03
CA VAL A 111 -3.08 11.70 1.21
C VAL A 111 -3.30 10.66 0.11
N GLN A 112 -4.55 10.42 -0.30
CA GLN A 112 -4.85 9.52 -1.41
C GLN A 112 -4.16 9.97 -2.70
N ARG A 113 -4.26 11.27 -3.02
CA ARG A 113 -3.64 11.87 -4.22
C ARG A 113 -2.11 11.74 -4.21
N LEU A 114 -1.47 12.08 -3.09
CA LEU A 114 -0.02 11.99 -2.94
C LEU A 114 0.46 10.54 -3.09
N ALA A 115 -0.23 9.60 -2.44
CA ALA A 115 0.09 8.18 -2.54
C ALA A 115 -0.13 7.62 -3.95
N LEU A 116 -1.20 8.05 -4.64
CA LEU A 116 -1.49 7.66 -6.01
C LEU A 116 -0.38 8.12 -6.94
N ARG A 117 -0.01 9.41 -6.90
CA ARG A 117 1.08 9.96 -7.72
C ARG A 117 2.40 9.25 -7.46
N LEU A 118 2.71 8.96 -6.19
CA LEU A 118 3.91 8.19 -5.83
C LEU A 118 3.89 6.78 -6.45
N ALA A 119 2.76 6.08 -6.37
CA ALA A 119 2.59 4.74 -6.95
C ALA A 119 2.76 4.78 -8.47
N LEU A 120 2.14 5.75 -9.16
CA LEU A 120 2.24 5.94 -10.60
C LEU A 120 3.68 6.22 -11.05
N VAL A 121 4.43 7.07 -10.33
CA VAL A 121 5.86 7.27 -10.60
C VAL A 121 6.64 5.96 -10.45
N GLY A 122 6.30 5.15 -9.45
CA GLY A 122 6.86 3.82 -9.23
C GLY A 122 6.62 2.89 -10.42
N PHE A 123 5.38 2.76 -10.88
CA PHE A 123 5.02 1.91 -12.02
C PHE A 123 5.73 2.34 -13.31
N LEU A 124 5.80 3.65 -13.58
CA LEU A 124 6.59 4.16 -14.70
C LEU A 124 8.09 3.84 -14.53
N GLY A 125 8.59 3.93 -13.29
CA GLY A 125 9.94 3.51 -12.88
C GLY A 125 10.28 2.06 -13.20
N GLU A 126 9.31 1.17 -13.07
CA GLU A 126 9.44 -0.26 -13.35
C GLU A 126 9.27 -0.60 -14.84
N GLY A 127 8.98 0.40 -15.68
CA GLY A 127 8.89 0.24 -17.13
C GLY A 127 7.52 -0.22 -17.64
N TYR A 128 6.45 -0.07 -16.84
CA TYR A 128 5.11 -0.34 -17.33
C TYR A 128 4.75 0.62 -18.48
N HIS A 129 4.29 0.06 -19.60
CA HIS A 129 3.91 0.84 -20.77
C HIS A 129 2.57 1.57 -20.54
N PRO A 130 2.43 2.86 -20.90
CA PRO A 130 1.18 3.62 -20.73
C PRO A 130 -0.07 2.93 -21.29
N ASP A 131 0.06 2.25 -22.43
CA ASP A 131 -1.04 1.51 -23.06
C ASP A 131 -1.25 0.07 -22.53
N SER A 132 -0.53 -0.34 -21.49
CA SER A 132 -0.71 -1.67 -20.89
C SER A 132 -2.12 -1.81 -20.29
N PRO A 133 -2.71 -3.02 -20.27
CA PRO A 133 -4.00 -3.24 -19.62
C PRO A 133 -4.02 -2.79 -18.15
N PHE A 134 -2.88 -2.94 -17.47
CA PHE A 134 -2.68 -2.46 -16.11
C PHE A 134 -2.82 -0.94 -16.01
N LEU A 135 -2.03 -0.18 -16.77
CA LEU A 135 -2.05 1.29 -16.64
C LEU A 135 -3.34 1.91 -17.19
N LYS A 136 -4.03 1.22 -18.10
CA LYS A 136 -5.36 1.64 -18.59
C LYS A 136 -6.45 1.61 -17.52
N THR A 137 -6.29 0.93 -16.39
CA THR A 137 -7.28 1.04 -15.31
C THR A 137 -7.21 2.35 -14.55
N PHE A 138 -6.14 3.13 -14.73
CA PHE A 138 -5.94 4.43 -14.10
C PHE A 138 -6.43 5.61 -14.95
N THR A 139 -7.18 5.37 -16.02
CA THR A 139 -7.63 6.43 -16.96
C THR A 139 -8.53 7.49 -16.32
N GLU A 140 -9.16 7.19 -15.18
CA GLU A 140 -9.97 8.16 -14.44
C GLU A 140 -9.12 9.20 -13.68
N TYR A 141 -7.81 8.95 -13.51
CA TYR A 141 -6.87 9.79 -12.76
C TYR A 141 -5.97 10.62 -13.68
N VAL A 142 -6.57 11.32 -14.64
CA VAL A 142 -5.85 12.03 -15.72
C VAL A 142 -4.83 13.05 -15.19
N GLU A 143 -5.22 13.86 -14.20
CA GLU A 143 -4.35 14.91 -13.65
C GLU A 143 -3.17 14.31 -12.88
N ASP A 144 -3.44 13.28 -12.07
CA ASP A 144 -2.42 12.58 -11.28
C ASP A 144 -1.44 11.80 -12.17
N TRP A 145 -1.96 11.20 -13.24
CA TRP A 145 -1.14 10.56 -14.27
C TRP A 145 -0.20 11.54 -14.93
N ALA A 146 -0.72 12.68 -15.42
CA ALA A 146 0.09 13.70 -16.06
C ALA A 146 1.16 14.26 -15.11
N HIS A 147 0.85 14.40 -13.81
CA HIS A 147 1.80 14.83 -12.80
C HIS A 147 2.90 13.79 -12.55
N ALA A 148 2.52 12.54 -12.34
CA ALA A 148 3.45 11.44 -12.13
C ALA A 148 4.39 11.25 -13.33
N ALA A 149 3.87 11.35 -14.56
CA ALA A 149 4.67 11.27 -15.77
C ALA A 149 5.75 12.36 -15.81
N ARG A 150 5.40 13.62 -15.52
CA ARG A 150 6.39 14.73 -15.44
C ARG A 150 7.46 14.47 -14.38
N LEU A 151 7.07 14.01 -13.19
CA LEU A 151 8.03 13.70 -12.12
C LEU A 151 8.98 12.55 -12.51
N HIS A 152 8.45 11.53 -13.19
CA HIS A 152 9.24 10.39 -13.66
C HIS A 152 10.24 10.79 -14.74
N GLU A 153 9.79 11.54 -15.75
CA GLU A 153 10.62 12.07 -16.86
C GLU A 153 11.74 12.96 -16.34
N ALA A 154 11.42 13.88 -15.43
CA ALA A 154 12.40 14.76 -14.79
C ALA A 154 13.33 14.03 -13.80
N GLY A 155 13.00 12.79 -13.42
CA GLY A 155 13.74 12.04 -12.41
C GLY A 155 13.68 12.65 -11.01
N THR A 156 12.68 13.49 -10.73
CA THR A 156 12.57 14.28 -9.49
C THR A 156 12.68 13.40 -8.25
N LEU A 157 11.88 12.32 -8.18
CA LEU A 157 11.91 11.44 -7.01
C LEU A 157 13.22 10.64 -6.88
N ARG A 158 13.89 10.33 -8.01
CA ARG A 158 15.22 9.69 -7.97
C ARG A 158 16.25 10.65 -7.38
N THR A 159 16.28 11.89 -7.84
CA THR A 159 17.17 12.94 -7.32
C THR A 159 16.94 13.20 -5.83
N LEU A 160 15.67 13.27 -5.40
CA LEU A 160 15.32 13.42 -3.97
C LEU A 160 15.83 12.25 -3.14
N ARG A 161 15.63 11.01 -3.61
CA ARG A 161 16.13 9.81 -2.93
C ARG A 161 17.65 9.78 -2.85
N ASP A 162 18.34 10.07 -3.94
CA ASP A 162 19.80 9.93 -4.04
C ASP A 162 20.55 10.90 -3.11
N ARG A 163 19.94 12.06 -2.80
CA ARG A 163 20.47 13.01 -1.80
C ARG A 163 19.91 12.82 -0.38
N GLY A 164 19.02 11.84 -0.17
CA GLY A 164 18.40 11.59 1.13
C GLY A 164 17.47 12.73 1.59
N ALA A 165 16.69 13.29 0.68
CA ALA A 165 15.75 14.38 0.98
C ALA A 165 14.72 14.00 2.07
N GLY A 166 14.24 15.00 2.79
CA GLY A 166 13.22 14.82 3.82
C GLY A 166 11.84 14.48 3.25
N LEU A 167 10.96 13.94 4.10
CA LEU A 167 9.58 13.62 3.70
C LEU A 167 8.84 14.86 3.18
N ASP A 168 8.99 16.01 3.83
CA ASP A 168 8.28 17.24 3.45
C ASP A 168 8.62 17.68 2.02
N GLU A 169 9.88 17.55 1.60
CA GLU A 169 10.31 17.86 0.23
C GLU A 169 9.68 16.90 -0.78
N VAL A 170 9.51 15.63 -0.41
CA VAL A 170 8.84 14.63 -1.25
C VAL A 170 7.35 14.93 -1.36
N LEU A 171 6.69 15.32 -0.26
CA LEU A 171 5.28 15.67 -0.26
C LEU A 171 5.02 16.94 -1.08
N GLU A 172 5.92 17.93 -1.02
CA GLU A 172 5.82 19.18 -1.79
C GLU A 172 5.80 18.92 -3.30
N VAL A 173 6.67 18.05 -3.81
CA VAL A 173 6.69 17.74 -5.25
C VAL A 173 5.54 16.82 -5.69
N LEU A 174 4.95 16.07 -4.77
CA LEU A 174 3.83 15.18 -5.05
C LEU A 174 2.47 15.93 -5.01
N ALA A 175 2.37 17.04 -4.28
CA ALA A 175 1.15 17.86 -4.15
C ALA A 175 0.69 18.47 -5.47
#